data_AF-L1Q503-F1
#
_entry.id   AF-L1Q503-F1
#
_cell.length_a   1.000
_cell.length_b   1.000
_cell.length_c   1.000
_cell.angle_alpha   90.00
_cell.angle_beta   90.00
_cell.angle_gamma   90.00
#
_symmetry.space_group_name_H-M   'P 1'
#
loop_
_entity.id
_entity.type
_entity.pdbx_description
1 polymer ?
#
loop_
_entity_poly.entity_id
_entity_poly.type
_entity_poly.pdbx_seq_one_letter_code
_entity_poly.pdbx_strand_id
1 'polypeptide(L)'
;MIKELIQQLANTGQELYAKVCEVTSVDEEAKTADVSPLDGSSPINDVYLVVDFEQGGFYLQPKVGSLVCVAFINKETAIVVGTSELEKVECTLGGFTLKIEDGKLQLKNEQVDFKTLLNDLLTELKNAIIQTPAGPGNFAPNNVAKFEEINNKINALWH
;
A
#
# COMPACT_ATOMS: atom_id res chain seq x y z
N MET A 1 23.85 -2.51 3.94
CA MET A 1 23.67 -2.62 2.48
C MET A 1 23.33 -1.30 1.80
N ILE A 2 22.08 -0.79 1.75
CA ILE A 2 21.82 0.44 0.94
C ILE A 2 22.43 1.72 1.54
N LYS A 3 22.50 1.84 2.87
CA LYS A 3 23.11 2.98 3.54
C LYS A 3 24.58 3.16 3.13
N GLU A 4 25.34 2.07 3.07
CA GLU A 4 26.75 2.10 2.68
C GLU A 4 26.91 2.41 1.20
N LEU A 5 26.01 1.90 0.35
CA LEU A 5 25.97 2.23 -1.08
C LEU A 5 25.62 3.71 -1.32
N ILE A 6 24.63 4.26 -0.62
CA ILE A 6 24.26 5.68 -0.69
C ILE A 6 25.40 6.56 -0.18
N GLN A 7 26.07 6.16 0.91
CA GLN A 7 27.25 6.88 1.43
C GLN A 7 28.42 6.82 0.46
N GLN A 8 28.65 5.70 -0.23
CA GLN A 8 29.66 5.61 -1.28
C GLN A 8 29.33 6.52 -2.47
N LEU A 9 28.08 6.52 -2.93
CA LEU A 9 27.62 7.41 -4.01
C LEU A 9 27.84 8.88 -3.66
N ALA A 10 27.45 9.31 -2.46
CA ALA A 10 27.67 10.67 -1.98
C ALA A 10 29.16 11.07 -1.93
N ASN A 11 30.06 10.13 -1.66
CA ASN A 11 31.51 10.39 -1.57
C ASN A 11 32.22 10.47 -2.93
N THR A 12 31.60 10.01 -4.02
CA THR A 12 32.23 10.04 -5.37
C THR A 12 32.09 11.38 -6.09
N GLY A 13 31.20 12.27 -5.63
CA GLY A 13 30.91 13.54 -6.31
C GLY A 13 30.22 13.38 -7.67
N GLN A 14 29.77 12.17 -8.02
CA GLN A 14 29.02 11.90 -9.24
C GLN A 14 27.57 12.38 -9.10
N GLU A 15 27.08 13.11 -10.10
CA GLU A 15 25.66 13.48 -10.17
C GLU A 15 24.80 12.23 -10.39
N LEU A 16 23.74 12.09 -9.60
CA LEU A 16 22.72 11.06 -9.79
C LEU A 16 22.02 11.30 -11.13
N TYR A 17 22.29 10.43 -12.09
CA TYR A 17 21.63 10.45 -13.38
C TYR A 17 20.24 9.83 -13.22
N ALA A 18 19.21 10.64 -13.46
CA ALA A 18 17.82 10.21 -13.40
C ALA A 18 17.13 10.38 -14.76
N LYS A 19 16.23 9.46 -15.09
CA LYS A 19 15.40 9.50 -16.29
C LYS A 19 13.93 9.45 -15.93
N VAL A 20 13.11 10.14 -16.71
CA VAL A 20 11.66 9.92 -16.69
C VAL A 20 11.34 8.82 -17.69
N CYS A 21 10.62 7.80 -17.23
CA CYS A 21 10.28 6.62 -18.01
C CYS A 21 8.79 6.32 -17.88
N GLU A 22 8.22 5.69 -18.90
CA GLU A 22 6.89 5.08 -18.85
C GLU A 22 6.99 3.63 -18.38
N VAL A 23 6.09 3.20 -17.49
CA VAL A 23 6.06 1.82 -16.99
C VAL A 23 5.43 0.89 -18.00
N THR A 24 6.16 -0.13 -18.44
CA THR A 24 5.67 -1.11 -19.42
C THR A 24 5.16 -2.40 -18.79
N SER A 25 5.72 -2.78 -17.64
CA SER A 25 5.33 -3.98 -16.89
C SER A 25 5.69 -3.81 -15.41
N VAL A 26 5.04 -4.61 -14.55
CA VAL A 26 5.36 -4.72 -13.13
C VAL A 26 5.43 -6.19 -12.76
N ASP A 27 6.49 -6.59 -12.06
CA ASP A 27 6.60 -7.87 -11.39
C ASP A 27 6.41 -7.65 -9.87
N GLU A 28 5.28 -8.11 -9.34
CA GLU A 28 4.94 -7.93 -7.91
C GLU A 28 5.74 -8.85 -6.98
N GLU A 29 6.18 -10.00 -7.50
CA GLU A 29 6.95 -10.99 -6.73
C GLU A 29 8.38 -10.49 -6.56
N ALA A 30 9.03 -10.12 -7.68
CA ALA A 30 10.37 -9.54 -7.68
C ALA A 30 10.41 -8.07 -7.18
N LYS A 31 9.24 -7.40 -7.15
CA LYS A 31 9.10 -5.97 -6.81
C LYS A 31 9.92 -5.08 -7.73
N THR A 32 9.86 -5.40 -9.01
CA THR A 32 10.55 -4.70 -10.09
C THR A 32 9.55 -4.22 -11.15
N ALA A 33 10.01 -3.34 -12.03
CA ALA A 33 9.26 -2.90 -13.20
C ALA A 33 10.19 -2.75 -14.41
N ASP A 34 9.69 -3.06 -15.59
CA ASP A 34 10.34 -2.66 -16.84
C ASP A 34 9.79 -1.30 -17.27
N VAL A 35 10.68 -0.46 -17.79
CA VAL A 35 10.33 0.91 -18.15
C VAL A 35 10.97 1.35 -19.47
N SER A 36 10.29 2.26 -20.17
CA SER A 36 10.76 2.88 -21.41
C SER A 36 11.10 4.35 -21.18
N PRO A 37 12.37 4.77 -21.34
CA PRO A 37 12.75 6.17 -21.21
C PRO A 37 12.07 7.09 -22.23
N LEU A 38 11.59 8.26 -21.77
CA LEU A 38 10.95 9.24 -22.67
C LEU A 38 11.92 9.92 -23.65
N ASP A 39 13.22 9.80 -23.40
CA ASP A 39 14.28 10.31 -24.31
C ASP A 39 14.53 9.38 -25.52
N GLY A 40 13.81 8.26 -25.62
CA GLY A 40 13.93 7.28 -26.70
C GLY A 40 15.15 6.35 -26.59
N SER A 41 15.86 6.37 -25.47
CA SER A 41 16.92 5.40 -25.19
C SER A 41 16.37 4.00 -24.90
N SER A 42 17.27 3.02 -24.81
CA SER A 42 16.88 1.61 -24.62
C SER A 42 16.03 1.41 -23.36
N PRO A 43 15.07 0.47 -23.40
CA PRO A 43 14.33 0.05 -22.21
C PRO A 43 15.25 -0.35 -21.06
N ILE A 44 14.79 -0.09 -19.84
CA ILE A 44 15.48 -0.46 -18.60
C ILE A 44 14.60 -1.52 -17.94
N ASN A 45 15.14 -2.72 -17.79
CA ASN A 45 14.41 -3.85 -17.23
C ASN A 45 14.75 -4.02 -15.74
N ASP A 46 13.87 -4.72 -15.02
CA ASP A 46 14.09 -5.11 -13.63
C ASP A 46 14.43 -3.94 -12.68
N VAL A 47 13.85 -2.76 -12.92
CA VAL A 47 14.07 -1.58 -12.07
C VAL A 47 13.40 -1.81 -10.72
N TYR A 48 14.16 -1.70 -9.64
CA TYR A 48 13.62 -1.91 -8.29
C TYR A 48 12.55 -0.87 -7.93
N LEU A 49 11.44 -1.34 -7.37
CA LEU A 49 10.36 -0.51 -6.82
C LEU A 49 10.50 -0.30 -5.30
N VAL A 50 11.26 -1.17 -4.65
CA VAL A 50 11.58 -1.11 -3.22
C VAL A 50 12.98 -1.67 -3.00
N VAL A 51 13.65 -1.18 -1.97
CA VAL A 51 15.02 -1.58 -1.63
C VAL A 51 15.07 -2.92 -0.93
N ASP A 52 14.23 -3.05 0.10
CA ASP A 52 14.05 -4.22 0.94
C ASP A 52 12.63 -4.12 1.49
N PHE A 53 11.89 -5.22 1.41
CA PHE A 53 10.54 -5.32 1.94
C PHE A 53 10.40 -6.47 2.96
N GLU A 54 11.43 -7.32 3.11
CA GLU A 54 11.36 -8.48 4.01
C GLU A 54 11.29 -8.06 5.48
N GLN A 55 12.02 -6.99 5.84
CA GLN A 55 11.99 -6.44 7.20
C GLN A 55 10.94 -5.35 7.40
N GLY A 56 10.16 -5.07 6.37
CA GLY A 56 9.23 -3.95 6.34
C GLY A 56 9.69 -2.81 5.41
N GLY A 57 8.75 -1.91 5.11
CA GLY A 57 9.00 -0.79 4.22
C GLY A 57 7.73 -0.30 3.53
N PHE A 58 7.90 0.56 2.54
CA PHE A 58 6.85 0.95 1.62
C PHE A 58 7.12 0.34 0.26
N TYR A 59 6.13 -0.38 -0.26
CA TYR A 59 6.06 -0.82 -1.63
C TYR A 59 5.05 0.08 -2.36
N LEU A 60 5.56 0.86 -3.31
CA LEU A 60 4.79 1.80 -4.12
C LEU A 60 4.74 1.26 -5.55
N GLN A 61 3.70 0.50 -5.86
CA GLN A 61 3.52 -0.10 -7.17
C GLN A 61 3.00 0.94 -8.17
N PRO A 62 3.80 1.31 -9.20
CA PRO A 62 3.32 2.20 -10.22
C PRO A 62 2.26 1.51 -11.09
N LYS A 63 1.36 2.31 -11.64
CA LYS A 63 0.41 1.83 -12.65
C LYS A 63 1.11 1.64 -14.00
N VAL A 64 0.81 0.56 -14.71
CA VAL A 64 1.31 0.36 -16.09
C VAL A 64 0.80 1.50 -16.99
N GLY A 65 1.69 2.06 -17.81
CA GLY A 65 1.45 3.25 -18.63
C GLY A 65 1.61 4.59 -17.89
N SER A 66 1.90 4.56 -16.58
CA SER A 66 2.22 5.78 -15.82
C SER A 66 3.69 6.17 -15.96
N LEU A 67 4.01 7.40 -15.57
CA LEU A 67 5.38 7.90 -15.54
C LEU A 67 6.06 7.66 -14.19
N VAL A 68 7.32 7.27 -14.24
CA VAL A 68 8.22 7.12 -13.08
C VAL A 68 9.52 7.86 -13.31
N CYS A 69 10.13 8.34 -12.22
CA CYS A 69 11.50 8.83 -12.20
C CYS A 69 12.42 7.70 -11.74
N VAL A 70 13.40 7.36 -12.57
CA VAL A 70 14.33 6.26 -12.34
C VAL A 70 15.73 6.82 -12.11
N ALA A 71 16.31 6.52 -10.95
CA ALA A 71 17.67 6.88 -10.61
C ALA A 71 18.59 5.65 -10.76
N PHE A 72 19.73 5.83 -11.41
CA PHE A 72 20.74 4.78 -11.53
C PHE A 72 21.64 4.78 -10.29
N ILE A 73 21.68 3.65 -9.59
CA ILE A 73 22.62 3.40 -8.49
C ILE A 73 24.00 3.09 -9.09
N ASN A 74 24.03 2.34 -10.18
CA ASN A 74 25.23 2.07 -10.99
C ASN A 74 24.78 1.76 -12.44
N LYS A 75 25.69 1.25 -13.29
CA LYS A 75 25.38 0.97 -14.71
C LYS A 75 24.37 -0.17 -14.93
N GLU A 76 24.19 -1.03 -13.95
CA GLU A 76 23.37 -2.25 -14.02
C GLU A 76 22.17 -2.21 -13.08
N THR A 77 22.17 -1.29 -12.11
CA THR A 77 21.13 -1.20 -11.07
C THR A 77 20.46 0.16 -11.09
N ALA A 78 19.14 0.16 -11.19
CA ALA A 78 18.31 1.34 -11.12
C ALA A 78 17.14 1.15 -10.14
N ILE A 79 16.61 2.26 -9.64
CA ILE A 79 15.50 2.29 -8.69
C ILE A 79 14.52 3.39 -9.05
N VAL A 80 13.22 3.12 -8.87
CA VAL A 80 12.18 4.15 -8.96
C VAL A 80 12.23 5.04 -7.72
N VAL A 81 12.41 6.34 -7.93
CA VAL A 81 12.47 7.36 -6.86
C VAL A 81 11.25 8.27 -6.83
N GLY A 82 10.36 8.14 -7.81
CA GLY A 82 9.11 8.89 -7.87
C GLY A 82 8.15 8.29 -8.89
N THR A 83 6.87 8.36 -8.59
CA THR A 83 5.80 7.74 -9.38
C THR A 83 4.65 8.73 -9.55
N SER A 84 4.13 8.86 -10.77
CA SER A 84 3.02 9.77 -11.09
C SER A 84 1.64 9.21 -10.72
N GLU A 85 1.43 7.90 -10.93
CA GLU A 85 0.19 7.19 -10.59
C GLU A 85 0.51 5.83 -9.98
N LEU A 86 -0.19 5.48 -8.90
CA LEU A 86 0.00 4.23 -8.18
C LEU A 86 -1.19 3.30 -8.41
N GLU A 87 -0.90 2.02 -8.62
CA GLU A 87 -1.90 0.96 -8.62
C GLU A 87 -2.14 0.45 -7.19
N LYS A 88 -1.05 0.33 -6.41
CA LYS A 88 -1.05 -0.25 -5.07
C LYS A 88 -0.01 0.41 -4.17
N VAL A 89 -0.39 0.58 -2.92
CA VAL A 89 0.50 0.97 -1.82
C VAL A 89 0.43 -0.10 -0.76
N GLU A 90 1.58 -0.64 -0.37
CA GLU A 90 1.67 -1.62 0.71
C GLU A 90 2.77 -1.21 1.68
N CYS A 91 2.47 -1.25 2.96
CA CYS A 91 3.43 -0.99 4.01
C CYS A 91 3.38 -2.10 5.05
N THR A 92 4.55 -2.65 5.35
CA THR A 92 4.75 -3.68 6.38
C THR A 92 5.74 -3.17 7.41
N LEU A 93 5.43 -3.37 8.71
CA LEU A 93 6.34 -3.05 9.81
C LEU A 93 6.01 -3.93 11.02
N GLY A 94 6.96 -4.75 11.49
CA GLY A 94 6.79 -5.54 12.73
C GLY A 94 5.46 -6.30 12.84
N GLY A 95 5.03 -6.98 11.77
CA GLY A 95 3.78 -7.74 11.72
C GLY A 95 2.51 -6.90 11.45
N PHE A 96 2.61 -5.58 11.38
CA PHE A 96 1.54 -4.68 10.93
C PHE A 96 1.55 -4.53 9.41
N THR A 97 0.36 -4.45 8.80
CA THR A 97 0.16 -4.28 7.36
C THR A 97 -0.86 -3.17 7.11
N LEU A 98 -0.48 -2.22 6.26
CA LEU A 98 -1.34 -1.24 5.62
C LEU A 98 -1.31 -1.49 4.12
N LYS A 99 -2.46 -1.75 3.49
CA LYS A 99 -2.56 -1.91 2.03
C LYS A 99 -3.66 -1.01 1.47
N ILE A 100 -3.38 -0.35 0.35
CA ILE A 100 -4.34 0.40 -0.46
C ILE A 100 -4.24 -0.12 -1.89
N GLU A 101 -5.34 -0.64 -2.42
CA GLU A 101 -5.44 -1.21 -3.76
C GLU A 101 -6.92 -1.16 -4.19
N ASP A 102 -7.21 -0.92 -5.47
CA ASP A 102 -8.59 -0.84 -6.00
C ASP A 102 -9.51 0.13 -5.24
N GLY A 103 -8.95 1.21 -4.69
CA GLY A 103 -9.68 2.20 -3.87
C GLY A 103 -10.13 1.68 -2.50
N LYS A 104 -9.62 0.53 -2.06
CA LYS A 104 -9.93 -0.10 -0.77
C LYS A 104 -8.73 -0.07 0.17
N LEU A 105 -9.03 -0.21 1.46
CA LEU A 105 -8.06 -0.22 2.56
C LEU A 105 -7.99 -1.61 3.22
N GLN A 106 -6.80 -1.99 3.65
CA GLN A 106 -6.59 -3.04 4.65
C GLN A 106 -5.63 -2.53 5.73
N LEU A 107 -5.98 -2.81 6.98
CA LEU A 107 -5.23 -2.45 8.18
C LEU A 107 -5.34 -3.61 9.17
N LYS A 108 -4.22 -4.29 9.38
CA LYS A 108 -4.19 -5.45 10.25
C LYS A 108 -2.82 -5.60 10.90
N ASN A 109 -2.76 -6.42 11.93
CA ASN A 109 -1.53 -7.04 12.37
C ASN A 109 -1.71 -8.57 12.37
N GLU A 110 -0.74 -9.30 12.93
CA GLU A 110 -0.77 -10.76 12.99
C GLU A 110 -1.96 -11.34 13.78
N GLN A 111 -2.61 -10.54 14.62
CA GLN A 111 -3.66 -10.98 15.54
C GLN A 111 -5.04 -10.47 15.17
N VAL A 112 -5.13 -9.22 14.66
CA VAL A 112 -6.40 -8.53 14.46
C VAL A 112 -6.45 -7.83 13.11
N ASP A 113 -7.64 -7.86 12.52
CA ASP A 113 -8.02 -7.07 11.36
C ASP A 113 -9.01 -5.99 11.80
N PHE A 114 -8.75 -4.73 11.47
CA PHE A 114 -9.57 -3.62 11.95
C PHE A 114 -10.98 -3.62 11.35
N LYS A 115 -11.16 -4.11 10.11
CA LYS A 115 -12.50 -4.30 9.51
C LYS A 115 -13.30 -5.30 10.34
N THR A 116 -12.68 -6.42 10.69
CA THR A 116 -13.32 -7.45 11.52
C THR A 116 -13.74 -6.88 12.87
N LEU A 117 -12.86 -6.14 13.55
CA LEU A 117 -13.20 -5.52 14.84
C LEU A 117 -14.39 -4.55 14.76
N LEU A 118 -14.49 -3.76 13.69
CA LEU A 118 -15.62 -2.86 13.48
C LEU A 118 -16.92 -3.64 13.20
N ASN A 119 -16.85 -4.68 12.37
CA ASN A 119 -17.99 -5.51 12.03
C ASN A 119 -18.50 -6.29 13.26
N ASP A 120 -17.58 -6.81 14.08
CA ASP A 120 -17.87 -7.48 15.34
C ASP A 120 -18.52 -6.53 16.34
N LEU A 121 -17.98 -5.31 16.49
CA LEU A 121 -18.58 -4.27 17.34
C LEU A 121 -20.03 -3.97 16.93
N LEU A 122 -20.30 -3.79 15.63
CA LEU A 122 -21.66 -3.54 15.15
C LEU A 122 -22.57 -4.75 15.39
N THR A 123 -22.04 -5.96 15.27
CA THR A 123 -22.78 -7.20 15.56
C THR A 123 -23.14 -7.30 17.05
N GLU A 124 -22.18 -7.06 17.94
CA GLU A 124 -22.40 -7.02 19.39
C GLU A 124 -23.44 -5.95 19.76
N LEU A 125 -23.36 -4.76 19.16
CA LEU A 125 -24.36 -3.71 19.37
C LEU A 125 -25.76 -4.14 18.90
N LYS A 126 -25.89 -4.81 17.75
CA LYS A 126 -27.20 -5.28 17.26
C LYS A 126 -27.83 -6.33 18.17
N ASN A 127 -27.00 -7.14 18.84
CA ASN A 127 -27.43 -8.20 19.75
C ASN A 127 -27.48 -7.77 21.23
N ALA A 128 -27.09 -6.53 21.53
CA ALA A 128 -26.96 -6.05 22.90
C ALA A 128 -28.32 -5.99 23.61
N ILE A 129 -28.34 -6.58 24.81
CA ILE A 129 -29.47 -6.48 25.74
C ILE A 129 -29.25 -5.28 26.66
N ILE A 130 -30.11 -4.28 26.56
CA ILE A 130 -30.10 -3.04 27.34
C ILE A 130 -30.99 -3.22 28.56
N GLN A 131 -30.41 -3.14 29.76
CA GLN A 131 -31.18 -3.18 31.00
C GLN A 131 -31.92 -1.85 31.22
N THR A 132 -33.24 -1.90 31.36
CA THR A 132 -34.08 -0.73 31.65
C THR A 132 -34.90 -0.96 32.91
N PRO A 133 -35.44 0.11 33.56
CA PRO A 133 -36.37 -0.05 34.68
C PRO A 133 -37.64 -0.87 34.34
N ALA A 134 -38.00 -0.98 33.05
CA ALA A 134 -39.13 -1.77 32.57
C ALA A 134 -38.75 -3.22 32.19
N GLY A 135 -37.48 -3.60 32.35
CA GLY A 135 -36.93 -4.90 31.99
C GLY A 135 -35.88 -4.85 30.88
N PRO A 136 -35.36 -6.01 30.44
CA PRO A 136 -34.41 -6.10 29.35
C PRO A 136 -35.05 -5.66 28.02
N GLY A 137 -34.40 -4.77 27.30
CA GLY A 137 -34.77 -4.33 25.96
C GLY A 137 -33.62 -4.45 24.97
N ASN A 138 -33.88 -4.16 23.71
CA ASN A 138 -32.85 -4.10 22.65
C ASN A 138 -32.83 -2.70 22.04
N PHE A 139 -31.84 -2.42 21.19
CA PHE A 139 -31.89 -1.22 20.35
C PHE A 139 -33.16 -1.19 19.48
N ALA A 140 -33.71 0.02 19.30
CA ALA A 140 -34.87 0.21 18.44
C ALA A 140 -34.56 -0.22 16.99
N PRO A 141 -35.56 -0.67 16.20
CA PRO A 141 -35.36 -1.12 14.82
C PRO A 141 -34.62 -0.11 13.93
N ASN A 142 -34.89 1.19 14.13
CA ASN A 142 -34.24 2.27 13.38
C ASN A 142 -32.72 2.33 13.66
N ASN A 143 -32.29 2.07 14.90
CA ASN A 143 -30.87 2.01 15.26
C ASN A 143 -30.20 0.78 14.64
N VAL A 144 -30.88 -0.38 14.67
CA VAL A 144 -30.38 -1.62 14.05
C VAL A 144 -30.19 -1.45 12.54
N ALA A 145 -31.14 -0.80 11.86
CA ALA A 145 -31.02 -0.46 10.44
C ALA A 145 -29.84 0.51 10.18
N LYS A 146 -29.61 1.47 11.07
CA LYS A 146 -28.46 2.39 10.99
C LYS A 146 -27.12 1.65 11.13
N PHE A 147 -27.03 0.68 12.04
CA PHE A 147 -25.83 -0.14 12.21
C PHE A 147 -25.53 -0.95 10.94
N GLU A 148 -26.56 -1.50 10.29
CA GLU A 148 -26.41 -2.19 9.00
C GLU A 148 -25.92 -1.26 7.88
N GLU A 149 -26.48 -0.04 7.80
CA GLU A 149 -26.02 0.97 6.84
C GLU A 149 -24.54 1.32 7.04
N ILE A 150 -24.11 1.47 8.30
CA ILE A 150 -22.70 1.75 8.64
C ILE A 150 -21.82 0.55 8.27
N ASN A 151 -22.24 -0.68 8.59
CA ASN A 151 -21.50 -1.90 8.25
C ASN A 151 -21.27 -2.01 6.74
N ASN A 152 -22.29 -1.73 5.94
CA ASN A 152 -22.17 -1.73 4.48
C ASN A 152 -21.20 -0.67 3.96
N LYS A 153 -21.18 0.53 4.55
CA LYS A 153 -20.20 1.58 4.19
C LYS A 153 -18.77 1.19 4.58
N ILE A 154 -18.58 0.54 5.72
CA ILE A 154 -17.27 -0.02 6.11
C ILE A 154 -16.85 -1.06 5.08
N ASN A 155 -17.72 -2.01 4.73
CA ASN A 155 -17.38 -3.05 3.76
C ASN A 155 -17.09 -2.51 2.35
N ALA A 156 -17.64 -1.36 1.97
CA ALA A 156 -17.32 -0.70 0.70
C ALA A 156 -15.91 -0.06 0.67
N LEU A 157 -15.36 0.32 1.83
CA LEU A 157 -14.05 0.95 1.96
C LEU A 157 -12.90 -0.03 2.17
N TRP A 158 -13.20 -1.30 2.48
CA TRP A 158 -12.19 -2.29 2.86
C TRP A 158 -12.14 -3.48 1.91
N HIS A 159 -10.96 -4.08 1.76
CA HIS A 159 -10.82 -5.41 1.13
C HIS A 159 -11.59 -6.45 1.94
#